data_AF-A0A0Q5YBY9-F1
#
_entry.id   AF-A0A0Q5YBY9-F1
#
_cell.length_a   1.000
_cell.length_b   1.000
_cell.length_c   1.000
_cell.angle_alpha   90.00
_cell.angle_beta   90.00
_cell.angle_gamma   90.00
#
_symmetry.space_group_name_H-M   'P 1'
#
loop_
_entity.id
_entity.type
_entity.pdbx_description
1 polymer ?
#
loop_
_entity_poly.entity_id
_entity_poly.type
_entity_poly.pdbx_seq_one_letter_code
_entity_poly.pdbx_strand_id
1 'polypeptide(L)'
;MTCANLLGEAGVLHESHIGSLRLLPQDCDMVAVVQAFRDVLDGRDDVDCGNRRIAAAYPGVPFSYGFLRAEPGHVYRLDRAEPAQGATWQAGTLLPEVTAALCDD
;
A
#
# COMPACT_ATOMS: atom_id res chain seq x y z
N MET A 1 0.05 -8.14 17.81
CA MET A 1 -0.95 -7.31 17.09
C MET A 1 -0.53 -7.25 15.63
N THR A 2 -1.46 -7.24 14.68
CA THR A 2 -1.15 -7.10 13.24
C THR A 2 -1.66 -5.76 12.72
N CYS A 3 -1.12 -5.30 11.59
CA CYS A 3 -1.59 -4.12 10.88
C CYS A 3 -2.28 -4.54 9.59
N ALA A 4 -3.46 -3.97 9.30
CA ALA A 4 -4.08 -4.16 7.99
C ALA A 4 -3.25 -3.41 6.94
N ASN A 5 -2.68 -4.10 5.96
CA ASN A 5 -1.95 -3.49 4.85
C ASN A 5 -2.52 -3.99 3.53
N LEU A 6 -3.18 -3.09 2.79
CA LEU A 6 -3.87 -3.38 1.55
C LEU A 6 -3.15 -2.82 0.30
N LEU A 7 -1.88 -2.40 0.43
CA LEU A 7 -1.12 -1.80 -0.67
C LEU A 7 -1.11 -2.67 -1.93
N GLY A 8 -0.85 -3.97 -1.78
CA GLY A 8 -0.85 -4.92 -2.90
C GLY A 8 -2.22 -5.24 -3.48
N GLU A 9 -3.30 -4.87 -2.78
CA GLU A 9 -4.69 -5.15 -3.18
C GLU A 9 -5.36 -3.91 -3.80
N ALA A 10 -4.65 -2.79 -3.89
CA ALA A 10 -5.21 -1.51 -4.33
C ALA A 10 -5.87 -1.58 -5.72
N GLY A 11 -5.33 -2.38 -6.65
CA GLY A 11 -5.91 -2.59 -7.97
C GLY A 11 -7.31 -3.23 -7.90
N VAL A 12 -7.44 -4.34 -7.19
CA VAL A 12 -8.72 -5.06 -7.01
C VAL A 12 -9.74 -4.19 -6.26
N LEU A 13 -9.31 -3.44 -5.26
CA LEU A 13 -10.18 -2.52 -4.52
C LEU A 13 -10.72 -1.41 -5.44
N HIS A 14 -9.89 -0.87 -6.33
CA HIS A 14 -10.31 0.12 -7.32
C HIS A 14 -11.30 -0.42 -8.34
N GLU A 15 -11.05 -1.62 -8.88
CA GLU A 15 -12.00 -2.32 -9.76
C GLU A 15 -13.34 -2.59 -9.05
N SER A 16 -13.30 -2.74 -7.72
CA SER A 16 -14.47 -2.85 -6.85
C SER A 16 -15.10 -1.49 -6.48
N HIS A 17 -14.72 -0.40 -7.15
CA HIS A 17 -15.22 0.96 -6.97
C HIS A 17 -14.88 1.59 -5.60
N ILE A 18 -13.83 1.09 -4.92
CA ILE A 18 -13.32 1.70 -3.68
C ILE A 18 -12.34 2.80 -4.07
N GLY A 19 -12.77 4.05 -3.92
CA GLY A 19 -11.98 5.23 -4.28
C GLY A 19 -11.15 5.84 -3.14
N SER A 20 -11.24 5.31 -1.91
CA SER A 20 -10.48 5.85 -0.78
C SER A 20 -10.18 4.78 0.27
N LEU A 21 -8.99 4.85 0.85
CA LEU A 21 -8.58 4.03 1.99
C LEU A 21 -8.28 4.93 3.18
N ARG A 22 -8.81 4.58 4.34
CA ARG A 22 -8.47 5.26 5.60
C ARG A 22 -7.28 4.55 6.24
N LEU A 23 -6.16 5.25 6.30
CA LEU A 23 -4.96 4.74 6.95
C LEU A 23 -5.01 4.96 8.47
N LEU A 24 -4.54 3.95 9.21
CA LEU A 24 -4.43 3.85 10.67
C LEU A 24 -3.25 2.90 10.95
N PRO A 25 -2.55 2.94 12.09
CA PRO A 25 -2.76 3.73 13.32
C PRO A 25 -1.81 4.94 13.45
N GLN A 26 -2.16 5.93 14.28
CA GLN A 26 -1.41 7.20 14.43
C GLN A 26 -0.10 7.11 15.24
N ASP A 27 0.33 5.90 15.61
CA ASP A 27 1.53 5.64 16.43
C ASP A 27 2.73 5.18 15.58
N CYS A 28 2.85 5.75 14.39
CA CYS A 28 3.96 5.54 13.47
C CYS A 28 4.16 6.78 12.60
N ASP A 29 5.20 6.78 11.77
CA ASP A 29 5.38 7.84 10.76
C ASP A 29 4.33 7.72 9.66
N MET A 30 3.16 8.31 9.91
CA MET A 30 2.04 8.30 8.97
C MET A 30 2.32 9.07 7.68
N VAL A 31 3.30 9.99 7.66
CA VAL A 31 3.71 10.67 6.44
C VAL A 31 4.45 9.69 5.54
N ALA A 32 5.41 8.95 6.08
CA ALA A 32 6.11 7.89 5.35
C ALA A 32 5.16 6.81 4.84
N VAL A 33 4.17 6.40 5.64
CA VAL A 33 3.15 5.42 5.21
C VAL A 33 2.31 5.97 4.04
N VAL A 34 1.82 7.22 4.13
CA VAL A 34 1.05 7.86 3.04
C VAL A 34 1.89 7.97 1.77
N GLN A 35 3.16 8.33 1.89
CA GLN A 35 4.07 8.45 0.75
C GLN A 35 4.29 7.09 0.06
N ALA A 36 4.54 6.02 0.83
CA ALA A 36 4.68 4.68 0.27
C ALA A 36 3.42 4.22 -0.49
N PHE A 37 2.22 4.50 0.04
CA PHE A 37 0.98 4.24 -0.68
C PHE A 37 0.89 5.04 -1.98
N ARG A 38 1.18 6.35 -1.94
CA ARG A 38 1.11 7.20 -3.15
C ARG A 38 2.12 6.78 -4.20
N ASP A 39 3.36 6.47 -3.82
CA ASP A 39 4.39 6.09 -4.78
C ASP A 39 4.01 4.82 -5.55
N VAL A 40 3.44 3.82 -4.88
CA VAL A 40 2.96 2.61 -5.57
C VAL A 40 1.72 2.89 -6.40
N LEU A 41 0.74 3.63 -5.87
CA LEU A 41 -0.51 3.95 -6.60
C LEU A 41 -0.25 4.84 -7.84
N ASP A 42 0.72 5.74 -7.75
CA ASP A 42 1.15 6.63 -8.84
C ASP A 42 2.13 5.92 -9.80
N GLY A 43 2.50 4.66 -9.54
CA GLY A 43 3.43 3.89 -10.36
C GLY A 43 4.90 4.36 -10.28
N ARG A 44 5.26 5.13 -9.25
CA ARG A 44 6.64 5.56 -8.94
C ARG A 44 7.46 4.48 -8.24
N ASP A 45 6.80 3.45 -7.69
CA ASP A 45 7.44 2.36 -6.97
C ASP A 45 6.64 1.05 -7.07
N ASP A 46 7.25 -0.09 -6.74
CA ASP A 46 6.56 -1.37 -6.70
C ASP A 46 6.00 -1.72 -5.30
N VAL A 47 5.09 -2.70 -5.26
CA VAL A 47 4.40 -3.13 -4.03
C VAL A 47 5.38 -3.65 -2.97
N ASP A 48 6.44 -4.36 -3.37
CA ASP A 48 7.41 -4.93 -2.42
C ASP A 48 8.24 -3.82 -1.77
N CYS A 49 8.66 -2.84 -2.56
CA CYS A 49 9.36 -1.64 -2.13
C CYS A 49 8.50 -0.79 -1.18
N GLY A 50 7.25 -0.53 -1.54
CA GLY A 50 6.30 0.17 -0.67
C GLY A 50 6.07 -0.58 0.65
N ASN A 51 5.94 -1.91 0.61
CA ASN A 51 5.81 -2.73 1.82
C ASN A 51 7.04 -2.66 2.73
N ARG A 52 8.26 -2.66 2.17
CA ARG A 52 9.50 -2.49 2.95
C ARG A 52 9.53 -1.14 3.65
N ARG A 53 9.11 -0.06 2.97
CA ARG A 53 9.04 1.29 3.57
C ARG A 53 8.00 1.36 4.69
N ILE A 54 6.82 0.77 4.50
CA ILE A 54 5.79 0.71 5.55
C ILE A 54 6.30 -0.07 6.76
N ALA A 55 7.00 -1.20 6.55
CA ALA A 55 7.56 -1.99 7.63
C ALA A 55 8.68 -1.25 8.39
N ALA A 56 9.45 -0.40 7.70
CA ALA A 56 10.44 0.47 8.35
C ALA A 56 9.79 1.60 9.15
N ALA A 57 8.68 2.17 8.65
CA ALA A 57 7.92 3.23 9.34
C ALA A 57 7.14 2.71 10.55
N TYR A 58 6.76 1.43 10.56
CA TYR A 58 6.04 0.78 11.67
C TYR A 58 6.66 -0.59 12.03
N PRO A 59 7.83 -0.58 12.69
CA PRO A 59 8.64 -1.77 12.91
C PRO A 59 7.99 -2.75 13.90
N GLY A 60 8.25 -4.04 13.68
CA GLY A 60 7.83 -5.11 14.60
C GLY A 60 6.35 -5.46 14.56
N VAL A 61 5.57 -4.86 13.66
CA VAL A 61 4.14 -5.17 13.48
C VAL A 61 3.92 -5.93 12.18
N PRO A 62 3.54 -7.22 12.22
CA PRO A 62 3.24 -7.99 11.02
C PRO A 62 2.03 -7.42 10.26
N PHE A 63 2.08 -7.51 8.94
CA PHE A 63 0.94 -7.18 8.09
C PHE A 63 -0.14 -8.26 8.10
N SER A 64 -1.33 -7.88 7.67
CA SER A 64 -2.51 -8.75 7.60
C SER A 64 -3.48 -8.21 6.56
N TYR A 65 -4.14 -9.10 5.82
CA TYR A 65 -5.28 -8.76 4.97
C TYR A 65 -6.23 -9.93 4.71
N GLY A 66 -6.02 -11.11 5.31
CA GLY A 66 -6.75 -12.35 4.97
C GLY A 66 -8.28 -12.24 4.91
N PHE A 67 -8.87 -11.29 5.64
CA PHE A 67 -10.30 -10.99 5.57
C PHE A 67 -10.78 -10.60 4.16
N LEU A 68 -9.93 -9.97 3.33
CA LEU A 68 -10.25 -9.61 1.95
C LEU A 68 -10.33 -10.85 1.03
N ARG A 69 -9.64 -11.93 1.40
CA ARG A 69 -9.56 -13.18 0.61
C ARG A 69 -10.34 -14.34 1.22
N ALA A 70 -11.28 -14.06 2.13
CA ALA A 70 -12.02 -15.09 2.88
C ALA A 70 -11.13 -16.09 3.66
N GLU A 71 -9.99 -15.61 4.16
CA GLU A 71 -9.04 -16.34 4.99
C GLU A 71 -9.03 -15.79 6.44
N PRO A 72 -8.39 -16.48 7.41
CA PRO A 72 -8.19 -15.92 8.74
C PRO A 72 -7.54 -14.52 8.65
N GLY A 73 -8.16 -13.53 9.31
CA GLY A 73 -7.85 -12.11 9.08
C GLY A 73 -6.40 -11.69 9.34
N HIS A 74 -5.64 -12.45 10.14
CA HIS A 74 -4.24 -12.20 10.46
C HIS A 74 -3.26 -12.68 9.37
N VAL A 75 -3.74 -13.39 8.35
CA VAL A 75 -2.90 -13.90 7.26
C VAL A 75 -2.48 -12.75 6.35
N TYR A 76 -1.23 -12.82 5.87
CA TYR A 76 -0.65 -11.93 4.88
C TYR A 76 0.11 -12.75 3.84
N ARG A 77 -0.08 -12.43 2.57
CA ARG A 77 0.44 -13.19 1.44
C ARG A 77 0.88 -12.23 0.32
N LEU A 78 1.97 -12.51 -0.37
CA LEU A 78 2.42 -11.73 -1.52
C LEU A 78 2.44 -12.64 -2.75
N ASP A 79 1.34 -13.35 -2.96
CA ASP A 79 1.17 -14.20 -4.15
C ASP A 79 0.84 -13.25 -5.30
N ARG A 80 1.91 -12.87 -6.01
CA ARG A 80 1.96 -12.06 -7.24
C ARG A 80 0.85 -11.00 -7.31
N ALA A 81 1.21 -9.76 -6.99
CA ALA A 81 0.48 -8.62 -7.52
C ALA A 81 0.37 -8.83 -9.04
N GLU A 82 -0.81 -9.14 -9.55
CA GLU A 82 -1.05 -8.86 -10.96
C GLU A 82 -0.76 -7.37 -11.11
N PRO A 83 0.09 -6.96 -12.07
CA PRO A 83 0.26 -5.54 -12.33
C PRO A 83 -1.15 -5.00 -12.52
N ALA A 84 -1.49 -3.91 -11.84
CA ALA A 84 -2.80 -3.28 -11.96
C ALA A 84 -3.01 -2.95 -13.46
N GLN A 85 -3.61 -3.88 -14.20
CA GLN A 85 -3.69 -3.83 -15.64
C GLN A 85 -4.84 -2.89 -15.97
N GLY A 86 -4.50 -1.63 -16.24
CA GLY A 86 -5.44 -0.67 -16.81
C GLY A 86 -6.12 0.27 -15.82
N ALA A 87 -5.79 0.24 -14.52
CA ALA A 87 -6.22 1.28 -13.60
C ALA A 87 -5.39 2.55 -13.84
N THR A 88 -5.79 3.35 -14.83
CA THR A 88 -5.30 4.72 -14.96
C THR A 88 -5.89 5.55 -13.82
N TRP A 89 -5.23 5.52 -12.67
CA TRP A 89 -5.55 6.42 -11.57
C TRP A 89 -5.27 7.85 -12.06
N GLN A 90 -6.33 8.60 -12.36
CA GLN A 90 -6.21 10.04 -12.56
C GLN A 90 -5.86 10.63 -11.19
N ALA A 91 -4.59 10.97 -10.98
CA ALA A 91 -4.13 11.68 -9.81
C ALA A 91 -4.94 12.98 -9.67
N GLY A 92 -5.98 12.94 -8.83
CA GLY A 92 -6.72 14.13 -8.44
C GLY A 92 -5.73 15.07 -7.74
N THR A 93 -5.39 16.17 -8.42
CA THR A 93 -4.49 17.25 -8.00
C THR A 93 -4.36 17.34 -6.47
N LEU A 94 -3.27 16.85 -5.87
CA LEU A 94 -2.85 17.25 -4.52
C LEU A 94 -1.41 16.81 -4.17
N LEU A 95 -0.58 17.87 -4.08
CA LEU A 95 0.76 18.05 -3.50
C LEU A 95 1.94 18.04 -4.50
N PRO A 96 2.81 19.09 -4.45
CA PRO A 96 3.97 19.22 -5.31
C PRO A 96 5.02 18.15 -5.00
N GLU A 97 5.88 17.95 -5.99
CA GLU A 97 6.87 16.89 -6.19
C GLU A 97 7.60 16.46 -4.91
N VAL A 98 7.34 15.22 -4.47
CA VAL A 98 8.24 14.47 -3.59
C VAL A 98 9.01 13.53 -4.49
N THR A 99 10.32 13.77 -4.61
CA THR A 99 11.24 12.96 -5.39
C THR A 99 11.25 11.53 -4.85
N ALA A 100 10.83 10.58 -5.67
CA ALA A 100 10.92 9.16 -5.36
C ALA A 100 12.39 8.76 -5.25
N ALA A 101 12.77 8.18 -4.11
CA ALA A 101 13.91 7.29 -4.08
C ALA A 101 13.43 5.98 -4.72
N LEU A 102 14.07 5.49 -5.77
CA LEU A 102 13.91 4.11 -6.21
C LEU A 102 14.63 3.24 -5.17
N CYS A 103 14.02 2.13 -4.75
CA CYS A 103 14.73 1.18 -3.91
C CYS A 103 15.80 0.48 -4.75
N ASP A 104 17.05 0.93 -4.66
CA ASP A 104 18.20 0.07 -4.98
C ASP A 104 18.39 -0.98 -3.87
N ASP A 105 18.79 -2.19 -4.27
CA ASP A 105 18.97 -3.40 -3.44
C ASP A 105 19.96 -3.26 -2.27
#